data_AF-A0A4R6Z019-F1
#
_entry.id   AF-A0A4R6Z019-F1
#
_cell.length_a   1.000
_cell.length_b   1.000
_cell.length_c   1.000
_cell.angle_alpha   90.00
_cell.angle_beta   90.00
_cell.angle_gamma   90.00
#
_symmetry.space_group_name_H-M   'P 1'
#
loop_
_entity.id
_entity.type
_entity.pdbx_description
1 polymer ?
#
loop_
_entity_poly.entity_id
_entity_poly.type
_entity_poly.pdbx_seq_one_letter_code
_entity_poly.pdbx_strand_id
1 'polypeptide(L)'
;MSTTSFRELLVRNLTGLNAKEREHLIRWAYRGDMPGLLSDSLINALQQQSPPIIAASAECVFAGMDYHLDWLYAALYLSCRGLTVEQACAQGIGEALQREAADNDASLQPVTGTQEDTDLLAVFADGEKTEVLCIEAKGVGSFGGTQLARKLVRLGNMLRSVKPLLPASFSCRLVLAGPDRPYAVRASDDIAAYVSRTLRDRALAAHLADLPGQLGKGCSFVTLDRFPASLMKVTRFGDATSGPKAFTHWKITRRYGRDAVAHSESKAGADGSEVHGIPEE
;
A
#
# COMPACT_ATOMS: atom_id res chain seq x y z
N MET A 1 30.28 23.89 4.20
CA MET A 1 29.52 22.71 4.68
C MET A 1 28.42 22.47 3.66
N SER A 2 28.38 21.31 3.02
CA SER A 2 27.30 20.97 2.08
C SER A 2 25.99 20.95 2.87
N THR A 3 25.00 21.74 2.48
CA THR A 3 23.65 21.64 3.05
C THR A 3 23.08 20.29 2.65
N THR A 4 22.86 19.40 3.62
CA THR A 4 22.21 18.11 3.38
C THR A 4 20.86 18.34 2.70
N SER A 5 20.65 17.70 1.56
CA SER A 5 19.42 17.85 0.78
C SER A 5 18.23 17.25 1.52
N PHE A 6 17.02 17.73 1.21
CA PHE A 6 15.77 17.16 1.73
C PHE A 6 15.70 15.64 1.51
N ARG A 7 16.12 15.16 0.33
CA ARG A 7 16.13 13.74 -0.02
C ARG A 7 17.03 12.91 0.90
N GLU A 8 18.25 13.38 1.15
CA GLU A 8 19.20 12.68 2.02
C GLU A 8 18.67 12.59 3.45
N LEU A 9 18.07 13.67 3.95
CA LEU A 9 17.39 13.67 5.25
C LEU A 9 16.20 12.70 5.27
N LEU A 10 15.39 12.69 4.20
CA LEU A 10 14.24 11.80 4.10
C LEU A 10 14.66 10.34 4.15
N VAL A 11 15.63 9.94 3.32
CA VAL A 11 16.14 8.55 3.30
C VAL A 11 16.73 8.17 4.65
N ARG A 12 17.51 9.06 5.27
CA ARG A 12 18.09 8.83 6.59
C ARG A 12 17.02 8.67 7.67
N ASN A 13 16.02 9.55 7.69
CA ASN A 13 14.93 9.51 8.66
C ASN A 13 14.04 8.28 8.48
N LEU A 14 13.73 7.92 7.23
CA LEU A 14 12.99 6.69 6.93
C LEU A 14 13.76 5.45 7.39
N THR A 15 15.08 5.44 7.23
CA THR A 15 15.94 4.36 7.71
C THR A 15 15.94 4.29 9.24
N GLY A 16 16.12 5.42 9.92
CA GLY A 16 16.16 5.48 11.38
C GLY A 16 14.84 5.14 12.06
N LEU A 17 13.70 5.40 11.39
CA LEU A 17 12.37 5.05 11.91
C LEU A 17 11.92 3.64 11.55
N ASN A 18 12.67 2.89 10.73
CA ASN A 18 12.28 1.55 10.31
C ASN A 18 12.55 0.49 11.39
N ALA A 19 11.71 0.47 12.43
CA ALA A 19 11.83 -0.45 13.55
C ALA A 19 11.17 -1.83 13.32
N LYS A 20 10.66 -2.13 12.12
CA LYS A 20 9.99 -3.42 11.83
C LYS A 20 11.04 -4.53 11.66
N GLU A 21 11.26 -5.33 12.69
CA GLU A 21 12.19 -6.47 12.69
C GLU A 21 12.01 -7.42 11.49
N ARG A 22 10.76 -7.64 11.07
CA ARG A 22 10.43 -8.53 9.94
C ARG A 22 11.01 -8.07 8.61
N GLU A 23 11.15 -6.76 8.40
CA GLU A 23 11.80 -6.21 7.20
C GLU A 23 13.28 -6.58 7.19
N HIS A 24 13.97 -6.35 8.32
CA HIS A 24 15.39 -6.69 8.48
C HIS A 24 15.62 -8.19 8.31
N LEU A 25 14.75 -9.02 8.89
CA LEU A 25 14.80 -10.48 8.73
C LEU A 25 14.63 -10.91 7.27
N ILE A 26 13.63 -10.38 6.55
CA ILE A 26 13.39 -10.71 5.14
C ILE A 26 14.57 -10.27 4.28
N ARG A 27 15.10 -9.05 4.48
CA ARG A 27 16.29 -8.59 3.74
C ARG A 27 17.49 -9.50 3.99
N TRP A 28 17.76 -9.83 5.24
CA TRP A 28 18.84 -10.75 5.58
C TRP A 28 18.65 -12.14 4.95
N ALA A 29 17.44 -12.70 5.04
CA ALA A 29 17.14 -14.04 4.54
C ALA A 29 17.16 -14.15 3.00
N TYR A 30 16.68 -13.13 2.28
CA TYR A 30 16.49 -13.21 0.83
C TYR A 30 17.51 -12.42 0.01
N ARG A 31 18.18 -11.42 0.60
CA ARG A 31 19.19 -10.61 -0.08
C ARG A 31 20.60 -10.82 0.46
N GLY A 32 20.76 -11.06 1.77
CA GLY A 32 22.09 -11.05 2.38
C GLY A 32 22.84 -9.75 2.02
N ASP A 33 24.04 -9.88 1.45
CA ASP A 33 24.89 -8.76 1.03
C ASP A 33 24.65 -8.27 -0.41
N MET A 34 23.61 -8.78 -1.10
CA MET A 34 23.35 -8.42 -2.49
C MET A 34 22.95 -6.94 -2.64
N PRO A 35 23.48 -6.22 -3.65
CA PRO A 35 23.12 -4.84 -3.89
C PRO A 35 21.67 -4.68 -4.36
N GLY A 36 21.16 -3.46 -4.20
CA GLY A 36 19.81 -3.07 -4.64
C GLY A 36 18.74 -3.24 -3.57
N LEU A 37 17.71 -2.40 -3.63
CA LEU A 37 16.64 -2.35 -2.64
C LEU A 37 15.37 -3.10 -3.09
N LEU A 38 15.10 -3.09 -4.40
CA LEU A 38 13.96 -3.71 -5.07
C LEU A 38 14.45 -4.63 -6.20
N SER A 39 13.58 -5.51 -6.71
CA SER A 39 13.92 -6.36 -7.85
C SER A 39 13.76 -5.61 -9.17
N ASP A 40 14.56 -5.98 -10.17
CA ASP A 40 14.45 -5.42 -11.53
C ASP A 40 13.05 -5.61 -12.11
N SER A 41 12.40 -6.74 -11.83
CA SER A 41 11.02 -7.00 -12.27
C SER A 41 10.04 -5.95 -11.74
N LEU A 42 10.13 -5.57 -10.47
CA LEU A 42 9.27 -4.53 -9.90
C LEU A 42 9.60 -3.15 -10.51
N ILE A 43 10.88 -2.82 -10.63
CA ILE A 43 11.33 -1.55 -11.23
C ILE A 43 10.81 -1.43 -12.67
N ASN A 44 11.01 -2.47 -13.48
CA ASN A 44 10.53 -2.53 -14.86
C ASN A 44 9.01 -2.39 -14.92
N ALA A 45 8.27 -3.09 -14.05
CA ALA A 45 6.81 -3.01 -14.02
C ALA A 45 6.29 -1.61 -13.66
N LEU A 46 7.02 -0.86 -12.82
CA LEU A 46 6.72 0.54 -12.50
C LEU A 46 7.04 1.48 -13.68
N GLN A 47 8.14 1.26 -14.39
CA GLN A 47 8.58 2.06 -15.54
C GLN A 47 7.72 1.84 -16.79
N GLN A 48 7.21 0.63 -17.00
CA GLN A 48 6.45 0.24 -18.19
C GLN A 48 4.95 0.55 -18.11
N GLN A 49 4.46 1.15 -17.03
CA GLN A 49 3.07 1.65 -16.98
C GLN A 49 2.85 2.74 -18.03
N SER A 50 1.58 2.97 -18.40
CA SER A 50 1.18 4.06 -19.29
C SER A 50 0.11 4.92 -18.60
N PRO A 51 0.46 6.14 -18.13
CA PRO A 51 1.80 6.72 -18.10
C PRO A 51 2.73 5.98 -17.11
N PRO A 52 4.08 6.08 -17.27
CA PRO A 52 5.03 5.49 -16.34
C PRO A 52 4.78 5.96 -14.91
N ILE A 53 4.91 5.04 -13.94
CA ILE A 53 4.90 5.44 -12.54
C ILE A 53 6.22 6.18 -12.30
N ILE A 54 7.36 5.51 -12.43
CA ILE A 54 8.69 6.16 -12.27
C ILE A 54 9.37 6.35 -13.62
N ALA A 55 10.32 7.28 -13.70
CA ALA A 55 11.14 7.48 -14.89
C ALA A 55 12.12 6.30 -15.11
N ALA A 56 12.59 6.13 -16.34
CA ALA A 56 13.58 5.10 -16.67
C ALA A 56 14.93 5.31 -15.94
N SER A 57 15.29 6.58 -15.67
CA SER A 57 16.48 6.98 -14.92
C SER A 57 16.32 6.93 -13.41
N ALA A 58 15.11 6.67 -12.90
CA ALA A 58 14.83 6.75 -11.47
C ALA A 58 15.51 5.61 -10.70
N GLU A 59 16.25 5.95 -9.65
CA GLU A 59 16.93 5.00 -8.77
C GLU A 59 16.15 4.83 -7.46
N CYS A 60 15.96 3.59 -7.02
CA CYS A 60 15.39 3.33 -5.70
C CYS A 60 16.46 3.57 -4.62
N VAL A 61 16.24 4.58 -3.77
CA VAL A 61 17.18 5.00 -2.71
C VAL A 61 16.69 4.61 -1.30
N PHE A 62 15.44 4.17 -1.17
CA PHE A 62 14.92 3.56 0.06
C PHE A 62 13.78 2.59 -0.28
N ALA A 63 13.68 1.49 0.47
CA ALA A 63 12.51 0.61 0.46
C ALA A 63 12.26 0.03 1.86
N GLY A 64 10.99 -0.12 2.25
CA GLY A 64 10.60 -0.63 3.57
C GLY A 64 9.33 -1.48 3.56
N MET A 65 9.48 -2.72 4.02
CA MET A 65 8.44 -3.68 4.44
C MET A 65 7.45 -3.10 5.48
N ASP A 66 6.13 -3.19 5.31
CA ASP A 66 5.14 -2.93 6.39
C ASP A 66 5.31 -1.58 7.09
N TYR A 67 5.54 -0.55 6.28
CA TYR A 67 6.03 0.70 6.80
C TYR A 67 4.90 1.52 7.41
N HIS A 68 5.07 1.95 8.65
CA HIS A 68 4.04 2.68 9.39
C HIS A 68 3.86 4.10 8.84
N LEU A 69 2.60 4.53 8.64
CA LEU A 69 2.33 5.87 8.10
C LEU A 69 2.75 7.01 9.05
N ASP A 70 2.60 6.85 10.37
CA ASP A 70 3.20 7.78 11.36
C ASP A 70 4.72 7.97 11.19
N TRP A 71 5.45 6.91 10.83
CA TRP A 71 6.90 7.01 10.60
C TRP A 71 7.20 7.77 9.31
N LEU A 72 6.43 7.52 8.25
CA LEU A 72 6.52 8.31 7.02
C LEU A 72 6.23 9.79 7.31
N TYR A 73 5.21 10.09 8.11
CA TYR A 73 4.89 11.45 8.51
C TYR A 73 6.05 12.12 9.25
N ALA A 74 6.57 11.48 10.30
CA ALA A 74 7.68 12.00 11.08
C ALA A 74 8.92 12.21 10.21
N ALA A 75 9.23 11.28 9.30
CA ALA A 75 10.34 11.41 8.38
C ALA A 75 10.18 12.63 7.45
N LEU A 76 8.99 12.85 6.88
CA LEU A 76 8.71 14.02 6.05
C LEU A 76 8.84 15.32 6.85
N TYR A 77 8.22 15.38 8.02
CA TYR A 77 8.24 16.55 8.91
C TYR A 77 9.66 16.97 9.29
N LEU A 78 10.49 16.01 9.74
CA LEU A 78 11.86 16.27 10.15
C LEU A 78 12.73 16.70 8.97
N SER A 79 12.55 16.05 7.81
CA SER A 79 13.32 16.37 6.60
C SER A 79 13.01 17.78 6.08
N CYS A 80 11.74 18.17 6.12
CA CYS A 80 11.30 19.54 5.84
C CYS A 80 11.91 20.59 6.78
N ARG A 81 12.35 20.18 7.97
CA ARG A 81 12.99 21.05 8.97
C ARG A 81 14.52 20.98 8.97
N GLY A 82 15.12 20.21 8.06
CA GLY A 82 16.57 20.06 8.03
C GLY A 82 17.11 19.17 9.15
N LEU A 83 16.28 18.31 9.76
CA LEU A 83 16.62 17.53 10.95
C LEU A 83 16.67 16.02 10.67
N THR A 84 17.59 15.36 11.34
CA THR A 84 17.58 13.90 11.47
C THR A 84 16.76 13.46 12.69
N VAL A 85 16.31 12.21 12.72
CA VAL A 85 15.65 11.59 13.88
C VAL A 85 16.52 11.70 15.13
N GLU A 86 17.83 11.43 15.02
CA GLU A 86 18.75 11.53 16.15
C GLU A 86 18.83 12.97 16.70
N GLN A 87 18.87 13.96 15.81
CA GLN A 87 18.87 15.38 16.20
C GLN A 87 17.56 15.77 16.87
N ALA A 88 16.44 15.33 16.33
CA ALA A 88 15.12 15.59 16.90
C ALA A 88 15.00 14.99 18.31
N CYS A 89 15.43 13.74 18.50
CA CYS A 89 15.47 13.09 19.81
C CYS A 89 16.37 13.84 20.80
N ALA A 90 17.58 14.21 20.40
CA ALA A 90 18.52 14.94 21.27
C ALA A 90 17.98 16.32 21.70
N GLN A 91 17.19 16.96 20.84
CA GLN A 91 16.60 18.28 21.08
C GLN A 91 15.20 18.22 21.71
N GLY A 92 14.64 17.01 21.93
CA GLY A 92 13.27 16.85 22.40
C GLY A 92 12.23 17.41 21.42
N ILE A 93 12.53 17.45 20.13
CA ILE A 93 11.63 17.94 19.10
C ILE A 93 10.57 16.88 18.82
N GLY A 94 9.34 17.21 19.17
CA GLY A 94 8.13 16.52 18.73
C GLY A 94 7.11 17.56 18.28
N GLU A 95 6.35 17.24 17.24
CA GLU A 95 5.24 18.11 16.85
C GLU A 95 4.07 17.90 17.80
N ALA A 96 3.58 18.99 18.41
CA ALA A 96 2.26 18.99 19.00
C ALA A 96 1.23 18.94 17.86
N LEU A 97 0.69 17.75 17.60
CA LEU A 97 -0.36 17.58 16.59
C LEU A 97 -1.55 18.43 17.02
N GLN A 98 -1.82 19.50 16.27
CA GLN A 98 -3.07 20.21 16.43
C GLN A 98 -4.17 19.27 15.97
N ARG A 99 -5.02 18.82 16.90
CA ARG A 99 -6.30 18.24 16.53
C ARG A 99 -7.05 19.35 15.80
N GLU A 100 -7.12 19.29 14.47
CA GLU A 100 -8.01 20.19 13.75
C GLU A 100 -9.41 19.99 14.35
N ALA A 101 -9.97 21.06 14.92
CA ALA A 101 -11.24 21.02 15.63
C ALA A 101 -12.43 20.59 14.74
N ALA A 102 -12.21 20.47 13.43
CA ALA A 102 -13.20 20.07 12.44
C ALA A 102 -13.26 18.56 12.19
N ASP A 103 -12.21 17.78 12.53
CA ASP A 103 -12.16 16.36 12.22
C ASP A 103 -12.34 15.51 13.50
N ASN A 104 -13.59 15.18 13.81
CA ASN A 104 -13.95 14.35 14.97
C ASN A 104 -13.44 12.90 14.86
N ASP A 105 -13.00 12.47 13.68
CA ASP A 105 -12.40 11.16 13.50
C ASP A 105 -10.87 11.22 13.72
N ALA A 106 -10.46 10.90 14.95
CA ALA A 106 -9.05 10.81 15.33
C ALA A 106 -8.23 9.84 14.44
N SER A 107 -8.89 8.94 13.73
CA SER A 107 -8.25 7.97 12.86
C SER A 107 -7.92 8.48 11.44
N LEU A 108 -8.29 9.73 11.13
CA LEU A 108 -7.90 10.44 9.91
C LEU A 108 -6.77 11.45 10.12
N GLN A 109 -6.32 11.63 11.36
CA GLN A 109 -5.23 12.54 11.71
C GLN A 109 -3.90 12.12 11.06
N PRO A 110 -2.96 13.05 10.77
CA PRO A 110 -1.65 12.73 10.21
C PRO A 110 -0.89 11.68 11.01
N VAL A 111 -0.98 11.79 12.34
CA VAL A 111 -0.49 10.80 13.28
C VAL A 111 -1.64 10.34 14.16
N THR A 112 -1.86 9.04 14.19
CA THR A 112 -3.01 8.45 14.90
C THR A 112 -2.57 7.65 16.13
N GLY A 113 -1.29 7.28 16.23
CA GLY A 113 -0.82 6.31 17.21
C GLY A 113 -1.38 4.91 16.99
N THR A 114 -2.02 4.67 15.84
CA THR A 114 -2.55 3.37 15.43
C THR A 114 -1.73 2.82 14.28
N GLN A 115 -1.50 1.50 14.31
CA GLN A 115 -0.84 0.75 13.24
C GLN A 115 -1.72 0.68 12.00
N GLU A 116 -1.61 1.69 11.15
CA GLU A 116 -1.93 1.56 9.75
C GLU A 116 -0.63 1.74 8.95
N ASP A 117 -0.30 0.67 8.26
CA ASP A 117 0.96 0.45 7.56
C ASP A 117 0.69 0.39 6.05
N THR A 118 1.71 0.66 5.24
CA THR A 118 1.71 0.30 3.81
C THR A 118 2.51 -0.97 3.58
N ASP A 119 2.07 -1.83 2.67
CA ASP A 119 2.73 -3.13 2.48
C ASP A 119 4.18 -2.94 2.05
N LEU A 120 4.47 -1.93 1.21
CA LEU A 120 5.81 -1.52 0.82
C LEU A 120 5.88 -0.01 0.61
N LEU A 121 6.80 0.67 1.30
CA LEU A 121 7.19 2.05 1.01
C LEU A 121 8.45 2.03 0.15
N ALA A 122 8.50 2.83 -0.93
CA ALA A 122 9.70 2.99 -1.76
C ALA A 122 9.95 4.46 -2.09
N VAL A 123 11.21 4.88 -2.07
CA VAL A 123 11.64 6.23 -2.48
C VAL A 123 12.50 6.11 -3.72
N PHE A 124 12.14 6.88 -4.75
CA PHE A 124 12.86 6.97 -6.00
C PHE A 124 13.45 8.38 -6.18
N ALA A 125 14.68 8.42 -6.69
CA ALA A 125 15.42 9.62 -7.01
C ALA A 125 15.62 9.71 -8.52
N ASP A 126 15.32 10.87 -9.11
CA ASP A 126 15.58 11.16 -10.53
C ASP A 126 16.03 12.62 -10.67
N GLY A 127 17.36 12.84 -10.69
CA GLY A 127 17.93 14.17 -10.55
C GLY A 127 17.52 14.81 -9.21
N GLU A 128 16.82 15.95 -9.26
CA GLU A 128 16.27 16.64 -8.07
C GLU A 128 14.87 16.13 -7.67
N LYS A 129 14.23 15.31 -8.51
CA LYS A 129 12.92 14.75 -8.22
C LYS A 129 13.02 13.66 -7.16
N THR A 130 12.15 13.74 -6.16
CA THR A 130 12.01 12.73 -5.11
C THR A 130 10.60 12.21 -5.11
N GLU A 131 10.44 10.90 -5.28
CA GLU A 131 9.16 10.26 -5.46
C GLU A 131 8.96 9.16 -4.42
N VAL A 132 7.92 9.31 -3.61
CA VAL A 132 7.52 8.31 -2.60
C VAL A 132 6.36 7.50 -3.12
N LEU A 133 6.52 6.17 -3.17
CA LEU A 133 5.46 5.23 -3.51
C LEU A 133 5.05 4.46 -2.25
N CYS A 134 3.79 4.55 -1.88
CA CYS A 134 3.14 3.64 -0.93
C CYS A 134 2.46 2.54 -1.75
N ILE A 135 2.94 1.30 -1.69
CA ILE A 135 2.48 0.19 -2.51
C ILE A 135 1.66 -0.77 -1.64
N GLU A 136 0.39 -0.97 -1.99
CA GLU A 136 -0.55 -1.90 -1.34
C GLU A 136 -0.71 -3.15 -2.17
N ALA A 137 -0.30 -4.29 -1.63
CA ALA A 137 -0.38 -5.57 -2.29
C ALA A 137 -1.66 -6.34 -1.91
N LYS A 138 -2.31 -6.93 -2.91
CA LYS A 138 -3.41 -7.87 -2.69
C LYS A 138 -3.29 -9.07 -3.61
N GLY A 139 -3.05 -10.23 -3.02
CA GLY A 139 -2.98 -11.49 -3.76
C GLY A 139 -4.34 -12.10 -4.08
N VAL A 140 -5.25 -12.14 -3.11
CA VAL A 140 -6.61 -12.70 -3.26
C VAL A 140 -7.65 -11.75 -2.70
N GLY A 141 -8.75 -11.59 -3.43
CA GLY A 141 -9.88 -10.76 -3.06
C GLY A 141 -9.86 -9.38 -3.71
N SER A 142 -10.68 -8.47 -3.17
CA SER A 142 -10.71 -7.07 -3.58
C SER A 142 -9.95 -6.18 -2.60
N PHE A 143 -9.51 -5.02 -3.08
CA PHE A 143 -9.14 -3.92 -2.21
C PHE A 143 -10.42 -3.37 -1.55
N GLY A 144 -10.39 -3.18 -0.23
CA GLY A 144 -11.54 -2.64 0.50
C GLY A 144 -11.69 -1.14 0.27
N GLY A 145 -12.83 -0.69 -0.26
CA GLY A 145 -13.07 0.73 -0.55
C GLY A 145 -12.86 1.63 0.66
N THR A 146 -13.45 1.27 1.82
CA THR A 146 -13.27 2.02 3.07
C THR A 146 -11.83 2.04 3.56
N GLN A 147 -11.11 0.91 3.45
CA GLN A 147 -9.71 0.84 3.88
C GLN A 147 -8.82 1.75 3.03
N LEU A 148 -8.97 1.68 1.70
CA LEU A 148 -8.22 2.55 0.79
C LEU A 148 -8.58 4.03 0.96
N ALA A 149 -9.87 4.33 1.16
CA ALA A 149 -10.34 5.69 1.40
C ALA A 149 -9.66 6.32 2.62
N ARG A 150 -9.65 5.60 3.75
CA ARG A 150 -9.03 6.06 4.99
C ARG A 150 -7.54 6.31 4.81
N LYS A 151 -6.85 5.39 4.13
CA LYS A 151 -5.43 5.52 3.79
C LYS A 151 -5.15 6.75 2.92
N LEU A 152 -5.94 6.97 1.88
CA LEU A 152 -5.81 8.15 1.00
C LEU A 152 -6.06 9.45 1.77
N VAL A 153 -7.11 9.52 2.58
CA VAL A 153 -7.42 10.71 3.38
C VAL A 153 -6.30 11.01 4.36
N ARG A 154 -5.80 10.00 5.06
CA ARG A 154 -4.69 10.16 6.01
C ARG A 154 -3.40 10.62 5.33
N LEU A 155 -3.01 9.98 4.23
CA LEU A 155 -1.88 10.43 3.42
C LEU A 155 -2.09 11.88 2.93
N GLY A 156 -3.31 12.25 2.54
CA GLY A 156 -3.65 13.61 2.16
C GLY A 156 -3.46 14.60 3.30
N ASN A 157 -3.91 14.26 4.50
CA ASN A 157 -3.76 15.06 5.71
C ASN A 157 -2.29 15.22 6.12
N MET A 158 -1.51 14.13 6.08
CA MET A 158 -0.05 14.15 6.28
C MET A 158 0.64 15.12 5.31
N LEU A 159 0.35 14.99 4.02
CA LEU A 159 0.97 15.85 3.01
C LEU A 159 0.52 17.31 3.16
N ARG A 160 -0.73 17.57 3.54
CA ARG A 160 -1.26 18.93 3.75
C ARG A 160 -0.53 19.63 4.89
N SER A 161 -0.28 18.96 6.02
CA SER A 161 0.37 19.60 7.18
C SER A 161 1.83 19.96 6.91
N VAL A 162 2.54 19.20 6.06
CA VAL A 162 3.93 19.53 5.67
C VAL A 162 4.05 20.28 4.33
N LYS A 163 2.95 20.48 3.59
CA LYS A 163 2.95 21.05 2.23
C LYS A 163 3.74 22.34 2.07
N PRO A 164 3.64 23.34 2.97
CA PRO A 164 4.38 24.60 2.82
C PRO A 164 5.90 24.43 2.83
N LEU A 165 6.39 23.28 3.33
CA LEU A 165 7.81 22.99 3.51
C LEU A 165 8.34 21.95 2.50
N LEU A 166 7.45 21.28 1.77
CA LEU A 166 7.86 20.26 0.81
C LEU A 166 8.51 20.90 -0.43
N PRO A 167 9.63 20.35 -0.94
CA PRO A 167 10.18 20.78 -2.21
C PRO A 167 9.19 20.60 -3.36
N ALA A 168 9.20 21.51 -4.34
CA ALA A 168 8.35 21.38 -5.53
C ALA A 168 8.64 20.11 -6.36
N SER A 169 9.83 19.54 -6.20
CA SER A 169 10.26 18.31 -6.86
C SER A 169 9.83 17.02 -6.13
N PHE A 170 9.10 17.15 -5.02
CA PHE A 170 8.58 16.02 -4.24
C PHE A 170 7.20 15.56 -4.75
N SER A 171 7.03 14.24 -4.91
CA SER A 171 5.72 13.61 -5.14
C SER A 171 5.52 12.41 -4.22
N CYS A 172 4.25 12.14 -3.88
CA CYS A 172 3.86 10.95 -3.12
C CYS A 172 2.62 10.32 -3.77
N ARG A 173 2.65 9.00 -4.02
CA ARG A 173 1.57 8.27 -4.68
C ARG A 173 1.25 6.96 -3.95
N LEU A 174 -0.02 6.58 -4.00
CA LEU A 174 -0.49 5.25 -3.61
C LEU A 174 -0.55 4.38 -4.86
N VAL A 175 0.07 3.20 -4.81
CA VAL A 175 0.10 2.20 -5.88
C VAL A 175 -0.55 0.93 -5.36
N LEU A 176 -1.42 0.31 -6.15
CA LEU A 176 -1.99 -1.00 -5.88
C LEU A 176 -1.18 -2.05 -6.63
N ALA A 177 -0.89 -3.17 -5.99
CA ALA A 177 -0.20 -4.29 -6.59
C ALA A 177 -1.02 -5.57 -6.43
N GLY A 178 -1.18 -6.36 -7.48
CA GLY A 178 -1.91 -7.62 -7.40
C GLY A 178 -1.77 -8.46 -8.67
N PRO A 179 -2.24 -9.72 -8.68
CA PRO A 179 -2.21 -10.54 -9.89
C PRO A 179 -3.10 -9.97 -10.99
N ASP A 180 -4.26 -9.42 -10.62
CA ASP A 180 -5.23 -8.91 -11.58
C ASP A 180 -5.65 -7.48 -11.23
N ARG A 181 -5.59 -6.58 -12.22
CA ARG A 181 -6.13 -5.23 -12.09
C ARG A 181 -7.64 -5.31 -11.83
N PRO A 182 -8.17 -4.75 -10.71
CA PRO A 182 -9.60 -4.77 -10.44
C PRO A 182 -10.40 -4.17 -11.59
N TYR A 183 -11.47 -4.84 -12.04
CA TYR A 183 -12.31 -4.36 -13.16
C TYR A 183 -12.72 -2.90 -12.99
N ALA A 184 -13.13 -2.51 -11.79
CA ALA A 184 -13.47 -1.13 -11.50
C ALA A 184 -12.29 -0.16 -11.70
N VAL A 185 -11.07 -0.53 -11.29
CA VAL A 185 -9.86 0.29 -11.53
C VAL A 185 -9.57 0.41 -13.04
N ARG A 186 -9.77 -0.67 -13.83
CA ARG A 186 -9.64 -0.62 -15.30
C ARG A 186 -10.58 0.41 -15.94
N ALA A 187 -11.71 0.67 -15.29
CA ALA A 187 -12.73 1.59 -15.79
C ALA A 187 -12.59 3.04 -15.29
N SER A 188 -11.71 3.35 -14.31
CA SER A 188 -11.59 4.71 -13.77
C SER A 188 -10.23 5.37 -13.88
N ASP A 189 -9.18 4.68 -14.32
CA ASP A 189 -7.78 5.17 -14.36
C ASP A 189 -7.25 5.84 -13.08
N ASP A 190 -8.03 5.92 -12.00
CA ASP A 190 -7.79 6.71 -10.80
C ASP A 190 -8.32 5.93 -9.58
N ILE A 191 -7.49 5.84 -8.53
CA ILE A 191 -7.80 5.11 -7.30
C ILE A 191 -8.85 5.86 -6.48
N ALA A 192 -8.79 7.19 -6.39
CA ALA A 192 -9.81 7.98 -5.71
C ALA A 192 -11.18 7.78 -6.37
N ALA A 193 -11.26 7.74 -7.70
CA ALA A 193 -12.49 7.43 -8.43
C ALA A 193 -12.98 5.97 -8.21
N TYR A 194 -12.06 5.01 -8.10
CA TYR A 194 -12.40 3.64 -7.70
C TYR A 194 -12.99 3.58 -6.29
N VAL A 195 -12.33 4.25 -5.34
CA VAL A 195 -12.75 4.32 -3.95
C VAL A 195 -14.12 4.99 -3.84
N SER A 196 -14.34 6.14 -4.46
CA SER A 196 -15.62 6.86 -4.43
C SER A 196 -16.82 6.02 -4.91
N ARG A 197 -16.62 5.10 -5.86
CA ARG A 197 -17.69 4.20 -6.32
C ARG A 197 -17.98 3.04 -5.37
N THR A 198 -16.98 2.61 -4.60
CA THR A 198 -17.10 1.47 -3.69
C THR A 198 -17.39 1.89 -2.24
N LEU A 199 -17.17 3.17 -1.94
CA LEU A 199 -17.36 3.75 -0.62
C LEU A 199 -18.83 4.05 -0.36
N ARG A 200 -19.33 3.55 0.78
CA ARG A 200 -20.70 3.85 1.25
C ARG A 200 -20.74 4.99 2.27
N ASP A 201 -19.59 5.35 2.81
CA ASP A 201 -19.44 6.39 3.83
C ASP A 201 -19.36 7.77 3.16
N ARG A 202 -20.38 8.60 3.37
CA ARG A 202 -20.47 9.95 2.79
C ARG A 202 -19.51 10.94 3.44
N ALA A 203 -19.21 10.80 4.73
CA ALA A 203 -18.28 11.69 5.41
C ALA A 203 -16.89 11.51 4.81
N LEU A 204 -16.45 10.25 4.71
CA LEU A 204 -15.16 9.92 4.13
C LEU A 204 -15.06 10.29 2.64
N ALA A 205 -16.16 10.21 1.88
CA ALA A 205 -16.20 10.66 0.49
C ALA A 205 -15.94 12.18 0.34
N ALA A 206 -16.36 13.01 1.29
CA ALA A 206 -16.11 14.44 1.25
C ALA A 206 -14.61 14.76 1.40
N HIS A 207 -13.91 14.06 2.29
CA HIS A 207 -12.46 14.22 2.44
C HIS A 207 -11.69 13.78 1.18
N LEU A 208 -12.18 12.76 0.46
CA LEU A 208 -11.55 12.32 -0.80
C LEU A 208 -11.60 13.39 -1.90
N ALA A 209 -12.65 14.21 -1.92
CA ALA A 209 -12.78 15.29 -2.90
C ALA A 209 -11.75 16.42 -2.68
N ASP A 210 -11.24 16.56 -1.45
CA ASP A 210 -10.26 17.58 -1.05
C ASP A 210 -8.80 17.07 -1.05
N LEU A 211 -8.54 15.89 -1.63
CA LEU A 211 -7.19 15.34 -1.62
C LEU A 211 -6.19 16.22 -2.41
N PRO A 212 -4.93 16.33 -1.93
CA PRO A 212 -3.86 16.94 -2.70
C PRO A 212 -3.76 16.31 -4.09
N GLY A 213 -3.72 17.17 -5.12
CA GLY A 213 -4.14 16.82 -6.47
C GLY A 213 -3.40 15.71 -7.22
N GLN A 214 -2.38 15.05 -6.67
CA GLN A 214 -1.74 13.87 -7.27
C GLN A 214 -2.03 12.57 -6.49
N LEU A 215 -2.50 12.66 -5.26
CA LEU A 215 -2.72 11.50 -4.41
C LEU A 215 -3.97 10.75 -4.88
N GLY A 216 -3.77 9.51 -5.33
CA GLY A 216 -4.84 8.68 -5.90
C GLY A 216 -5.14 8.94 -7.38
N LYS A 217 -4.51 9.95 -8.00
CA LYS A 217 -4.69 10.24 -9.44
C LYS A 217 -3.76 9.42 -10.32
N GLY A 218 -4.28 9.02 -11.49
CA GLY A 218 -3.54 8.24 -12.48
C GLY A 218 -3.46 6.75 -12.15
N CYS A 219 -3.27 5.92 -13.19
CA CYS A 219 -3.40 4.47 -13.07
C CYS A 219 -2.23 3.90 -12.28
N SER A 220 -2.40 3.78 -10.98
CA SER A 220 -1.36 3.33 -10.07
C SER A 220 -1.56 1.86 -9.74
N PHE A 221 -1.73 0.99 -10.75
CA PHE A 221 -1.82 -0.46 -10.54
C PHE A 221 -0.68 -1.19 -11.24
N VAL A 222 0.08 -1.96 -10.48
CA VAL A 222 1.18 -2.82 -10.96
C VAL A 222 0.79 -4.29 -10.83
N THR A 223 1.04 -5.06 -11.87
CA THR A 223 0.81 -6.51 -11.84
C THR A 223 1.92 -7.19 -11.04
N LEU A 224 1.55 -8.10 -10.14
CA LEU A 224 2.50 -8.98 -9.48
C LEU A 224 2.80 -10.17 -10.40
N ASP A 225 3.89 -10.06 -11.15
CA ASP A 225 4.36 -11.13 -12.02
C ASP A 225 4.66 -12.41 -11.21
N ARG A 226 4.36 -13.56 -11.81
CA ARG A 226 4.56 -14.89 -11.20
C ARG A 226 3.73 -15.17 -9.95
N PHE A 227 2.64 -14.44 -9.74
CA PHE A 227 1.68 -14.78 -8.71
C PHE A 227 1.05 -16.16 -8.99
N PRO A 228 0.96 -17.08 -8.00
CA PRO A 228 0.41 -18.41 -8.23
C PRO A 228 -1.03 -18.38 -8.76
N ALA A 229 -1.32 -19.17 -9.80
CA ALA A 229 -2.65 -19.24 -10.41
C ALA A 229 -3.76 -19.67 -9.43
N SER A 230 -3.38 -20.47 -8.42
CA SER A 230 -4.26 -20.79 -7.30
C SER A 230 -3.49 -20.83 -5.99
N LEU A 231 -4.17 -20.41 -4.93
CA LEU A 231 -3.70 -20.43 -3.55
C LEU A 231 -4.70 -21.19 -2.68
N MET A 232 -4.23 -21.70 -1.55
CA MET A 232 -5.08 -22.30 -0.54
C MET A 232 -5.14 -21.37 0.67
N LYS A 233 -6.35 -21.06 1.14
CA LYS A 233 -6.58 -20.23 2.33
C LYS A 233 -7.29 -21.04 3.40
N VAL A 234 -6.70 -21.10 4.58
CA VAL A 234 -7.38 -21.58 5.78
C VAL A 234 -8.32 -20.49 6.31
N THR A 235 -9.58 -20.84 6.56
CA THR A 235 -10.55 -19.93 7.19
C THR A 235 -11.15 -20.62 8.41
N ARG A 236 -11.12 -19.93 9.55
CA ARG A 236 -11.80 -20.38 10.78
C ARG A 236 -13.27 -20.00 10.73
N PHE A 237 -14.13 -20.85 11.28
CA PHE A 237 -15.54 -20.56 11.46
C PHE A 237 -16.02 -21.20 12.77
N GLY A 238 -17.06 -20.61 13.35
CA GLY A 238 -17.71 -21.11 14.56
C GLY A 238 -19.05 -21.74 14.25
N ASP A 239 -19.54 -22.57 15.17
CA ASP A 239 -20.92 -23.01 15.11
C ASP A 239 -21.85 -21.84 15.41
N ALA A 240 -22.92 -21.70 14.62
CA ALA A 240 -23.89 -20.61 14.76
C ALA A 240 -24.50 -20.51 16.19
N THR A 241 -24.46 -21.62 16.94
CA THR A 241 -24.95 -21.75 18.31
C THR A 241 -23.96 -21.34 19.38
N SER A 242 -22.67 -21.22 19.05
CA SER A 242 -21.57 -21.05 20.00
C SER A 242 -21.13 -19.59 20.19
N GLY A 243 -22.09 -18.68 20.29
CA GLY A 243 -21.82 -17.25 20.52
C GLY A 243 -20.89 -16.57 19.47
N PRO A 244 -20.67 -15.26 19.56
CA PRO A 244 -20.04 -14.51 18.48
C PRO A 244 -18.52 -14.75 18.26
N LYS A 245 -17.85 -15.67 18.98
CA LYS A 245 -16.38 -15.85 18.90
C LYS A 245 -15.83 -17.28 19.09
N ALA A 246 -16.65 -18.32 19.25
CA ALA A 246 -16.11 -19.67 19.37
C ALA A 246 -15.82 -20.26 17.99
N PHE A 247 -14.59 -20.09 17.51
CA PHE A 247 -14.14 -20.78 16.30
C PHE A 247 -13.89 -22.25 16.62
N THR A 248 -14.85 -23.11 16.29
CA THR A 248 -14.79 -24.56 16.55
C THR A 248 -14.14 -25.34 15.41
N HIS A 249 -14.06 -24.76 14.21
CA HIS A 249 -13.59 -25.46 13.01
C HIS A 249 -12.71 -24.58 12.10
N TRP A 250 -12.00 -25.24 11.18
CA TRP A 250 -11.29 -24.59 10.08
C TRP A 250 -11.53 -25.34 8.77
N LYS A 251 -11.49 -24.60 7.66
CA LYS A 251 -11.57 -25.17 6.30
C LYS A 251 -10.46 -24.61 5.42
N ILE A 252 -9.92 -25.46 4.56
CA ILE A 252 -9.06 -25.02 3.47
C ILE A 252 -9.96 -24.69 2.27
N THR A 253 -9.84 -23.48 1.76
CA THR A 253 -10.56 -23.04 0.56
C THR A 253 -9.54 -22.71 -0.51
N ARG A 254 -9.74 -23.27 -1.70
CA ARG A 254 -8.99 -22.84 -2.88
C ARG A 254 -9.44 -21.45 -3.27
N ARG A 255 -8.47 -20.61 -3.63
CA ARG A 255 -8.65 -19.24 -4.09
C ARG A 255 -7.91 -19.11 -5.40
N TYR A 256 -8.59 -18.56 -6.39
CA TYR A 256 -8.05 -18.36 -7.71
C TYR A 256 -7.68 -16.88 -7.86
N GLY A 257 -6.60 -16.60 -8.59
CA GLY A 257 -6.48 -15.30 -9.26
C GLY A 257 -7.69 -15.15 -10.20
N ARG A 258 -8.23 -13.94 -10.36
CA ARG A 258 -9.46 -13.71 -11.12
C ARG A 258 -9.36 -14.24 -12.57
N ASP A 259 -8.17 -14.22 -13.16
CA ASP A 259 -7.99 -14.72 -14.54
C ASP A 259 -8.07 -16.25 -14.67
N ALA A 260 -7.89 -17.03 -13.59
CA ALA A 260 -8.08 -18.48 -13.63
C ALA A 260 -9.56 -18.91 -13.66
N VAL A 261 -10.48 -18.03 -13.22
CA VAL A 261 -11.93 -18.33 -13.24
C VAL A 261 -12.50 -18.24 -14.65
N ALA A 262 -11.99 -17.30 -15.46
CA ALA A 262 -12.43 -17.13 -16.86
C ALA A 262 -12.07 -18.35 -17.76
N HIS A 263 -11.10 -19.18 -17.37
CA HIS A 263 -10.74 -20.41 -18.09
C HIS A 263 -11.41 -21.68 -17.51
N SER A 264 -12.00 -21.62 -16.31
CA SER A 264 -12.76 -22.74 -15.75
C SER A 264 -14.24 -22.70 -16.17
N GLU A 265 -14.82 -21.51 -16.35
CA GLU A 265 -16.22 -21.39 -16.78
C GLU A 265 -16.45 -21.76 -18.26
N SER A 266 -15.39 -21.80 -19.09
CA SER A 266 -15.47 -22.28 -20.47
C SER A 266 -15.38 -23.81 -20.61
N LYS A 267 -14.97 -24.55 -19.56
CA LYS A 267 -14.89 -26.02 -19.57
C LYS A 267 -16.04 -26.73 -18.87
N ALA A 268 -16.91 -26.02 -18.14
CA ALA A 268 -18.06 -26.61 -17.47
C ALA A 268 -19.31 -26.78 -18.38
N GLY A 269 -19.18 -26.51 -19.68
CA GLY A 269 -20.28 -26.61 -20.65
C GLY A 269 -20.30 -27.87 -21.52
N ALA A 270 -19.39 -28.83 -21.31
CA ALA A 270 -19.32 -30.03 -22.15
C ALA A 270 -18.75 -31.24 -21.40
N ASP A 271 -19.52 -31.83 -20.49
CA ASP A 271 -19.56 -33.30 -20.38
C ASP A 271 -20.79 -33.72 -19.56
N GLY A 272 -21.86 -34.04 -20.29
CA GLY A 272 -22.97 -34.81 -19.75
C GLY A 272 -22.71 -36.27 -20.05
N SER A 273 -22.23 -37.01 -19.06
CA SER A 273 -22.38 -38.47 -19.04
C SER A 273 -22.63 -38.93 -17.61
N GLU A 274 -23.88 -39.28 -17.36
CA GLU A 274 -24.32 -40.04 -16.19
C GLU A 274 -23.62 -41.40 -16.20
N VAL A 275 -22.91 -41.72 -15.11
CA VAL A 275 -22.52 -43.10 -14.81
C VAL A 275 -23.38 -43.55 -13.63
N HIS A 276 -24.39 -44.37 -13.96
CA HIS A 276 -25.18 -45.11 -12.99
C HIS A 276 -24.28 -46.05 -12.18
N GLY A 277 -24.31 -45.91 -10.85
CA GLY A 277 -23.72 -46.87 -9.92
C GLY A 277 -24.53 -48.16 -9.88
N ILE A 278 -23.81 -49.28 -9.98
CA ILE A 278 -24.29 -50.63 -9.68
C ILE A 278 -24.38 -50.78 -8.15
N PRO A 279 -25.43 -51.39 -7.58
CA PRO A 279 -25.50 -51.65 -6.15
C PRO A 279 -24.67 -52.90 -5.80
N GLU A 280 -23.86 -52.81 -4.75
CA GLU A 280 -23.22 -53.98 -4.11
C GLU A 280 -24.11 -54.49 -2.96
N GLU A 281 -24.30 -55.82 -2.93
CA GLU A 281 -24.51 -56.62 -1.72
C GLU A 281 -23.16 -56.93 -1.05
#